data_AF-A0A969GL48-F1
#
_entry.id   AF-A0A969GL48-F1
#
_cell.length_a   1.000
_cell.length_b   1.000
_cell.length_c   1.000
_cell.angle_alpha   90.00
_cell.angle_beta   90.00
_cell.angle_gamma   90.00
#
_symmetry.space_group_name_H-M   'P 1'
#
loop_
_entity.id
_entity.type
_entity.pdbx_description
1 polymer ?
#
loop_
_entity_poly.entity_id
_entity_poly.type
_entity_poly.pdbx_seq_one_letter_code
_entity_poly.pdbx_strand_id
1 'polypeptide(L)' 'MRNALKQFASTPHIGVTPTGYAMGEFMSWQYLGKMTDEEMSAIWLYLQSLPSLESTAP' A
#
# COMPACT_ATOMS: atom_id res chain seq x y z
N MET A 1 2.60 -5.95 13.91
CA MET A 1 2.88 -4.64 13.27
C MET A 1 3.92 -4.69 12.17
N ARG A 2 5.17 -5.14 12.38
CA ARG A 2 6.21 -5.19 11.32
C ARG A 2 5.80 -5.93 10.02
N ASN A 3 4.94 -6.94 10.11
CA ASN A 3 4.51 -7.72 8.94
C ASN A 3 3.56 -6.94 8.02
N ALA A 4 2.73 -6.04 8.57
CA ALA A 4 1.78 -5.26 7.79
C ALA A 4 2.48 -4.19 6.93
N LEU A 5 3.48 -3.50 7.51
CA LEU A 5 4.31 -2.54 6.76
C LEU A 5 5.07 -3.24 5.62
N LYS A 6 5.69 -4.40 5.89
CA LYS A 6 6.42 -5.16 4.85
C LYS A 6 5.52 -5.54 3.69
N GLN A 7 4.31 -6.00 4.00
CA GLN A 7 3.32 -6.39 2.99
C GLN A 7 2.78 -5.19 2.22
N PHE A 8 2.55 -4.06 2.90
CA PHE A 8 2.17 -2.81 2.28
C PHE A 8 3.23 -2.31 1.31
N ALA A 9 4.50 -2.29 1.70
CA ALA A 9 5.62 -1.85 0.86
C ALA A 9 5.87 -2.81 -0.32
N SER A 10 5.81 -4.13 -0.11
CA SER A 10 6.11 -5.10 -1.18
C SER A 10 5.09 -5.10 -2.31
N THR A 11 3.82 -4.87 -1.98
CA THR A 11 2.69 -5.03 -2.90
C THR A 11 2.79 -4.09 -4.13
N PRO A 12 3.04 -2.77 -3.97
CA PRO A 12 3.30 -1.87 -5.09
C PRO A 12 4.57 -2.19 -5.90
N HIS A 13 5.58 -2.85 -5.34
CA HIS A 13 6.78 -3.20 -6.11
C HIS A 13 6.53 -4.36 -7.08
N ILE A 14 5.72 -5.34 -6.65
CA ILE A 14 5.49 -6.57 -7.44
C ILE A 14 4.16 -6.53 -8.21
N GLY A 15 3.25 -5.62 -7.86
CA GLY A 15 1.92 -5.53 -8.48
C GLY A 15 1.03 -6.73 -8.17
N VAL A 16 1.22 -7.39 -7.02
CA VAL A 16 0.47 -8.58 -6.59
C VAL A 16 -0.06 -8.36 -5.19
N THR A 17 -1.36 -8.56 -5.00
CA THR A 17 -2.04 -8.41 -3.72
C THR A 17 -1.57 -9.48 -2.70
N PRO A 18 -1.81 -9.25 -1.40
CA PRO A 18 -1.69 -10.27 -0.36
C PRO A 18 -2.31 -11.63 -0.67
N THR A 19 -3.37 -11.64 -1.46
CA THR A 19 -4.15 -12.81 -1.84
C THR A 19 -3.69 -13.45 -3.16
N GLY A 20 -2.64 -12.92 -3.78
CA GLY A 20 -2.02 -13.48 -4.99
C GLY A 20 -2.60 -12.98 -6.32
N TYR A 21 -3.50 -12.01 -6.30
CA TYR A 21 -4.07 -11.44 -7.52
C TYR A 21 -3.19 -10.32 -8.07
N ALA A 22 -3.07 -10.26 -9.40
CA ALA A 22 -2.42 -9.12 -10.06
C ALA A 22 -3.25 -7.85 -9.82
N MET A 23 -2.56 -6.74 -9.55
CA MET A 23 -3.16 -5.42 -9.47
C MET A 23 -3.54 -4.94 -10.87
N GLY A 24 -4.75 -4.42 -11.02
CA GLY A 24 -5.21 -3.86 -12.28
C GLY A 24 -4.35 -2.69 -12.74
N GLU A 25 -4.20 -2.53 -14.06
CA GLU A 25 -3.35 -1.48 -14.67
C GLU A 25 -3.82 -0.06 -14.35
N PHE A 26 -5.10 0.11 -13.97
CA PHE A 26 -5.66 1.41 -13.57
C PHE A 26 -5.20 1.87 -12.19
N MET A 27 -4.70 0.96 -11.35
CA MET A 27 -4.04 1.33 -10.10
C MET A 27 -2.64 1.84 -10.41
N SER A 28 -2.27 3.00 -9.87
CA SER A 28 -0.94 3.61 -10.02
C SER A 28 0.18 2.87 -9.27
N TRP A 29 0.08 1.54 -9.13
CA TRP A 29 1.02 0.71 -8.38
C TRP A 29 2.43 0.77 -8.98
N GLN A 30 2.55 0.89 -10.31
CA GLN A 30 3.84 1.02 -10.99
C GLN A 30 4.58 2.32 -10.64
N TYR A 31 3.86 3.38 -10.29
CA TYR A 31 4.45 4.64 -9.84
C TYR A 31 4.83 4.55 -8.36
N LEU A 32 3.94 3.97 -7.55
CA LEU A 32 4.20 3.72 -6.14
C LEU A 32 5.39 2.77 -5.93
N GLY A 33 5.52 1.72 -6.73
CA GLY A 33 6.63 0.77 -6.68
C GLY A 33 8.00 1.32 -7.05
N LYS A 34 8.12 2.60 -7.42
CA LYS A 34 9.39 3.29 -7.63
C LYS A 34 9.88 4.05 -6.38
N MET A 35 9.06 4.14 -5.34
CA MET A 35 9.43 4.78 -4.08
C MET A 35 10.42 3.93 -3.31
N THR A 36 11.26 4.58 -2.53
CA THR A 36 12.16 3.94 -1.58
C THR A 36 11.40 3.36 -0.38
N ASP A 37 12.05 2.44 0.35
CA ASP A 37 11.51 1.89 1.59
C ASP A 37 11.19 2.99 2.63
N GLU A 38 11.99 4.06 2.66
CA GLU A 38 11.83 5.22 3.54
C GLU A 38 10.54 6.00 3.21
N GLU A 39 10.34 6.30 1.93
CA GLU A 39 9.14 6.98 1.43
C GLU A 39 7.88 6.13 1.65
N MET A 40 7.96 4.82 1.40
CA MET A 40 6.87 3.88 1.69
C MET A 40 6.52 3.84 3.18
N SER A 41 7.55 3.87 4.04
CA SER A 41 7.36 3.91 5.49
C SER A 41 6.72 5.22 5.96
N ALA A 42 7.10 6.36 5.37
CA ALA A 42 6.49 7.65 5.66
C ALA A 42 5.01 7.69 5.28
N ILE A 43 4.64 7.18 4.10
CA ILE A 43 3.24 7.07 3.67
C ILE A 43 2.45 6.19 4.64
N TRP A 44 2.98 5.02 5.02
CA TRP A 44 2.34 4.13 5.98
C TRP A 44 2.09 4.82 7.32
N LEU A 45 3.09 5.52 7.86
CA LEU A 45 2.96 6.26 9.11
C LEU A 45 1.92 7.38 9.01
N TYR A 46 1.89 8.10 7.89
CA TYR A 46 0.86 9.11 7.64
C TYR A 46 -0.53 8.49 7.66
N LEU A 47 -0.76 7.40 6.93
CA LEU A 47 -2.06 6.71 6.90
C LEU A 47 -2.51 6.22 8.28
N GLN A 48 -1.58 5.72 9.09
CA GLN A 48 -1.86 5.31 10.47
C GLN A 48 -2.13 6.47 11.42
N SER A 49 -1.66 7.68 11.09
CA SER A 49 -1.92 8.89 11.88
C SER A 49 -3.31 9.49 11.62
N LEU A 50 -3.94 9.11 10.50
CA LEU A 50 -5.24 9.64 10.13
C LEU A 50 -6.36 8.97 10.97
N PRO A 51 -7.40 9.74 11.36
CA PRO A 51 -8.59 9.14 11.93
C PRO A 51 -9.25 8.22 10.89
N SER A 52 -9.79 7.09 11.36
CA SER A 52 -10.57 6.20 10.50
C SER A 52 -11.78 6.94 9.94
N LEU A 53 -11.91 6.95 8.61
CA LEU A 53 -13.10 7.46 7.95
C LEU A 53 -14.17 6.37 7.92
N GLU A 54 -15.40 6.74 8.26
CA GLU A 54 -16.58 5.89 8.06
C GLU A 54 -16.67 5.54 6.57
N SER A 55 -16.68 4.24 6.27
CA SER A 55 -16.85 3.75 4.91
C SER A 55 -18.34 3.63 4.59
N THR A 56 -18.84 4.49 3.71
CA THR A 56 -20.22 4.42 3.18
C THR A 56 -20.32 3.51 1.95
N ALA A 57 -19.33 2.65 1.70
CA ALA A 57 -19.44 1.67 0.63
C ALA A 57 -20.53 0.63 0.98
N PRO A 58 -21.47 0.34 0.06
CA PRO A 58 -22.51 -0.67 0.28
C PRO A 58 -21.96 -2.09 0.42
#